data_AF-A0A349EDE1-F1
#
_entry.id   AF-A0A349EDE1-F1
#
_cell.length_a   1.000
_cell.length_b   1.000
_cell.length_c   1.000
_cell.angle_alpha   90.00
_cell.angle_beta   90.00
_cell.angle_gamma   90.00
#
_symmetry.space_group_name_H-M   'P 1'
#
loop_
_entity.id
_entity.type
_entity.pdbx_description
1 polymer ?
#
loop_
_entity_poly.entity_id
_entity_poly.type
_entity_poly.pdbx_seq_one_letter_code
_entity_poly.pdbx_strand_id
1 'polypeptide(L)' 'MEGLRTSLALGIPWLAGTLWVRALWRDSPAGGWPLAWGYGYFLGLLAAILLLRIQAMIGWPLDWVGPTLILA' A
#
# COMPACT_ATOMS: atom_id res chain seq x y z
N MET A 1 -0.04 19.86 8.63
CA MET A 1 -0.39 18.45 8.96
C MET A 1 -0.68 17.59 7.73
N GLU A 2 -1.03 18.20 6.59
CA GLU A 2 -1.39 17.47 5.36
C GLU A 2 -0.20 16.74 4.72
N GLY A 3 0.99 17.34 4.71
CA GLY A 3 2.20 16.71 4.16
C GLY A 3 2.53 15.36 4.81
N LEU A 4 2.43 15.25 6.13
CA LEU A 4 2.65 13.99 6.85
C LEU A 4 1.63 12.92 6.47
N ARG A 5 0.35 13.31 6.32
CA ARG A 5 -0.70 12.38 5.90
C ARG A 5 -0.47 11.86 4.48
N THR A 6 -0.10 12.74 3.56
CA THR A 6 0.22 12.36 2.18
C THR A 6 1.45 11.45 2.12
N SER A 7 2.50 11.78 2.89
CA SER A 7 3.69 10.93 3.00
C SER A 7 3.37 9.55 3.57
N LEU A 8 2.50 9.46 4.58
CA LEU A 8 2.06 8.16 5.12
C LEU A 8 1.17 7.39 4.13
N ALA A 9 0.24 8.08 3.47
CA ALA A 9 -0.68 7.48 2.50
C ALA A 9 0.07 6.89 1.29
N LEU A 10 1.21 7.48 0.90
CA LEU A 10 2.06 6.95 -0.17
C LEU A 10 3.12 5.97 0.37
N GLY A 11 3.69 6.27 1.53
CA GLY A 11 4.79 5.51 2.13
C GLY A 11 4.39 4.12 2.58
N ILE A 12 3.19 3.96 3.16
CA ILE A 12 2.69 2.66 3.63
C ILE A 12 2.54 1.66 2.47
N PRO A 13 1.76 1.96 1.40
CA PRO A 13 1.63 1.03 0.28
C PRO A 13 2.95 0.82 -0.44
N TRP A 14 3.80 1.85 -0.55
CA TRP A 14 5.14 1.73 -1.11
C TRP A 14 6.01 0.71 -0.32
N LEU A 15 6.10 0.86 1.00
CA LEU A 15 6.84 -0.07 1.87
C LEU A 15 6.28 -1.49 1.80
N ALA A 16 4.96 -1.64 1.82
CA ALA A 16 4.30 -2.93 1.71
C ALA A 16 4.64 -3.61 0.37
N GLY A 17 4.58 -2.87 -0.73
CA GLY A 17 4.94 -3.38 -2.06
C GLY A 17 6.42 -3.74 -2.17
N THR A 18 7.33 -2.92 -1.61
CA THR A 18 8.77 -3.22 -1.60
C THR A 18 9.10 -4.46 -0.78
N LEU A 19 8.47 -4.63 0.39
CA LEU A 19 8.63 -5.84 1.21
C LEU A 19 8.07 -7.08 0.49
N TRP A 20 6.95 -6.93 -0.24
CA TRP A 20 6.36 -8.01 -1.02
C TRP A 20 7.28 -8.48 -2.15
N VAL A 21 7.80 -7.54 -2.95
CA VAL A 21 8.77 -7.85 -4.01
C VAL A 21 10.04 -8.46 -3.42
N ARG A 22 10.49 -7.97 -2.26
CA ARG A 22 11.65 -8.53 -1.57
C ARG A 22 11.42 -9.96 -1.07
N ALA A 23 10.23 -10.26 -0.55
CA ALA A 23 9.87 -11.60 -0.13
C ALA A 23 9.81 -12.56 -1.33
N LEU A 24 9.26 -12.10 -2.45
CA LEU A 24 9.14 -12.90 -3.68
C LEU A 24 10.51 -13.16 -4.35
N TRP A 25 11.43 -12.20 -4.26
CA TRP A 25 12.80 -12.28 -4.79
C TRP A 25 13.84 -12.45 -3.69
N ARG A 26 13.49 -13.19 -2.64
CA ARG A 26 14.38 -13.53 -1.52
C ARG A 26 15.74 -14.01 -1.99
N ASP A 27 15.74 -14.96 -2.93
CA ASP A 27 16.93 -15.69 -3.41
C ASP A 27 17.58 -15.06 -4.66
N SER A 28 17.17 -13.84 -5.02
CA SER A 28 17.71 -13.15 -6.19
C SER A 28 19.15 -12.65 -5.93
N PRO A 29 20.08 -12.79 -6.89
CA PRO A 29 21.48 -12.41 -6.72
C PRO A 29 21.66 -10.90 -6.47
N ALA A 30 22.88 -10.52 -6.06
CA ALA A 30 23.25 -9.14 -5.70
C ALA A 30 22.75 -8.13 -6.75
N GLY A 31 21.95 -7.16 -6.31
CA GLY A 31 21.27 -6.17 -7.19
C GLY A 31 19.73 -6.20 -7.12
N GLY A 32 19.12 -7.12 -6.38
CA GLY A 32 17.65 -7.17 -6.21
C GLY A 32 17.05 -6.00 -5.43
N TRP A 33 17.84 -5.29 -4.62
CA TRP A 33 17.36 -4.17 -3.79
C TRP A 33 16.89 -2.95 -4.59
N PRO A 34 17.68 -2.38 -5.52
CA PRO A 34 17.22 -1.30 -6.39
C PRO A 34 15.94 -1.65 -7.15
N LEU A 35 15.85 -2.89 -7.63
CA LEU A 35 14.67 -3.43 -8.31
C LEU A 35 13.46 -3.52 -7.37
N ALA A 36 13.64 -4.00 -6.13
CA ALA A 36 12.58 -4.07 -5.14
C ALA A 36 12.04 -2.69 -4.72
N TRP A 37 12.87 -1.66 -4.69
CA TRP A 37 12.44 -0.29 -4.44
C TRP A 37 11.58 0.27 -5.59
N GLY A 38 12.02 0.06 -6.83
CA GLY A 38 11.30 0.51 -8.02
C GLY A 38 9.99 -0.26 -8.26
N TYR A 39 10.07 -1.58 -8.35
CA TYR A 39 8.88 -2.43 -8.56
C TYR A 39 7.95 -2.43 -7.35
N GLY A 40 8.49 -2.29 -6.14
CA GLY A 40 7.68 -2.17 -4.92
C GLY A 40 6.79 -0.94 -4.92
N TYR A 41 7.24 0.19 -5.49
CA TYR A 41 6.39 1.37 -5.69
C TYR A 41 5.24 1.12 -6.62
N PHE A 42 5.51 0.55 -7.79
CA PHE A 42 4.47 0.26 -8.74
C PHE A 42 3.46 -0.75 -8.18
N LEU A 43 3.96 -1.85 -7.59
CA LEU A 43 3.12 -2.89 -7.01
C LEU A 43 2.30 -2.37 -5.81
N GLY A 44 2.93 -1.58 -4.94
CA GLY A 44 2.29 -1.01 -3.76
C GLY A 44 1.15 -0.06 -4.11
N LEU A 45 1.38 0.86 -5.05
CA LEU A 45 0.32 1.75 -5.55
C LEU A 45 -0.76 1.00 -6.31
N LEU A 46 -0.38 0.05 -7.17
CA LEU A 46 -1.35 -0.76 -7.90
C LEU A 46 -2.26 -1.52 -6.94
N ALA A 47 -1.70 -2.14 -5.90
CA ALA A 47 -2.45 -2.84 -4.87
C ALA A 47 -3.39 -1.90 -4.10
N ALA A 48 -2.90 -0.72 -3.69
CA ALA A 48 -3.74 0.27 -3.01
C ALA A 48 -4.90 0.76 -3.90
N ILE A 49 -4.64 1.04 -5.17
CA ILE A 49 -5.66 1.41 -6.14
C ILE A 49 -6.66 0.27 -6.32
N LEU A 50 -6.20 -0.96 -6.53
CA LEU A 50 -7.08 -2.11 -6.69
C LEU A 50 -7.98 -2.30 -5.47
N LEU A 51 -7.41 -2.19 -4.27
CA LEU A 51 -8.14 -2.33 -3.02
C LEU A 51 -9.22 -1.25 -2.87
N LEU A 52 -8.90 0.01 -3.20
CA LEU A 52 -9.87 1.10 -3.20
C LEU A 52 -10.96 0.90 -4.26
N ARG A 53 -10.59 0.39 -5.44
CA ARG A 53 -11.54 0.12 -6.53
C ARG A 53 -12.47 -1.04 -6.19
N ILE A 54 -11.97 -2.10 -5.58
CA ILE A 54 -12.77 -3.22 -5.08
C ILE A 54 -13.73 -2.73 -3.98
N GLN A 55 -13.25 -1.92 -3.03
CA GLN A 55 -14.13 -1.32 -2.01
C GLN A 55 -15.24 -0.49 -2.65
N ALA A 56 -14.91 0.34 -3.65
CA ALA A 56 -15.91 1.13 -4.37
C ALA A 56 -16.91 0.26 -5.14
N MET A 57 -16.48 -0.87 -5.72
CA MET A 57 -17.38 -1.82 -6.40
C MET A 57 -18.33 -2.54 -5.44
N ILE A 58 -17.85 -2.86 -4.24
CA ILE A 58 -18.64 -3.52 -3.19
C ILE A 58 -19.58 -2.51 -2.47
N GLY A 59 -19.45 -1.22 -2.79
CA GLY A 59 -20.25 -0.16 -2.18
C GLY A 59 -19.89 0.12 -0.72
N TRP A 60 -18.68 -0.25 -0.30
CA TRP A 60 -18.22 -0.03 1.07
C TRP A 60 -17.86 1.45 1.26
N PRO A 61 -18.58 2.21 2.11
CA PRO A 61 -18.25 3.61 2.34
C PRO A 61 -16.91 3.69 3.07
N LEU A 62 -15.99 4.51 2.56
CA LEU A 62 -14.73 4.83 3.23
C LEU A 62 -14.96 5.86 4.34
N ASP A 63 -15.93 5.58 5.21
CA ASP A 63 -16.34 6.47 6.29
C ASP A 63 -15.69 6.02 7.60
N TRP A 64 -14.83 6.88 8.15
CA TRP A 64 -14.25 6.71 9.48
C TRP A 64 -15.30 6.73 10.60
N VAL A 65 -16.56 7.07 10.28
CA VAL A 65 -17.72 7.09 11.17
C VAL A 65 -18.10 5.68 11.65
N GLY A 66 -18.02 4.68 10.77
CA GLY A 66 -18.33 3.29 11.11
C GLY A 66 -17.44 2.71 12.23
N PRO A 67 -16.09 2.73 12.08
CA PRO A 67 -15.21 2.20 13.12
C PRO A 67 -15.20 3.05 14.41
N THR A 68 -15.47 4.36 14.34
CA THR A 68 -15.59 5.18 15.57
C THR A 68 -16.87 4.87 16.34
N LEU A 69 -17.99 4.56 15.68
CA LEU A 69 -19.23 4.12 16.35
C LEU A 69 -19.14 2.72 16.95
N ILE A 70 -18.30 1.84 16.38
CA ILE A 70 -18.07 0.48 16.93
C ILE A 70 -17.10 0.52 18.12
N LEU A 71 -16.22 1.53 18.19
CA LEU A 71 -15.22 1.71 19.24
C LEU A 71 -15.63 2.73 20.33
N ALA A 72 -16.78 3.38 20.21
CA ALA A 72 -17.36 4.31 21.20
C ALA A 72 -18.38 3.59 22.09
#